data_AF-A0A0H3GVA5-F1
#
_entry.id   AF-A0A0H3GVA5-F1
#
_cell.length_a   1.000
_cell.length_b   1.000
_cell.length_c   1.000
_cell.angle_alpha   90.00
_cell.angle_beta   90.00
_cell.angle_gamma   90.00
#
_symmetry.space_group_name_H-M   'P 1'
#
loop_
_entity.id
_entity.type
_entity.pdbx_description
1 polymer ?
#
loop_
_entity_poly.entity_id
_entity_poly.type
_entity_poly.pdbx_seq_one_letter_code
_entity_poly.pdbx_strand_id
1 'polypeptide(L)'
;MMRLNIAPAPWPGAPVVVLSAGLGGGGGYWLAQRAALEEQYQLVSYDHNGTGENAGPLPAGYRPGSCSALCRRRGSPASRWWATPWGR
;
A
#
# COMPACT_ATOMS: atom_id res chain seq x y z
N MET A 1 9.81 -5.73 8.69
CA MET A 1 10.36 -5.69 7.32
C MET A 1 9.20 -5.91 6.37
N MET A 2 9.03 -5.05 5.35
CA MET A 2 7.94 -5.17 4.38
C MET A 2 8.39 -6.08 3.23
N ARG A 3 7.56 -7.06 2.84
CA ARG A 3 7.82 -7.94 1.71
C ARG A 3 7.37 -7.29 0.40
N LEU A 4 8.23 -7.39 -0.62
CA LEU A 4 7.96 -6.96 -1.99
C LEU A 4 7.71 -8.20 -2.85
N ASN A 5 6.61 -8.20 -3.59
CA ASN A 5 6.32 -9.17 -4.63
C ASN A 5 6.67 -8.54 -5.99
N ILE A 6 7.65 -9.11 -6.68
CA ILE A 6 8.18 -8.59 -7.95
C ILE A 6 7.84 -9.59 -9.04
N ALA A 7 7.01 -9.18 -10.00
CA ALA A 7 6.75 -9.95 -11.20
C ALA A 7 7.97 -9.88 -12.14
N PRO A 8 8.20 -10.91 -12.97
CA PRO A 8 9.21 -10.84 -14.00
C PRO A 8 8.90 -9.71 -14.99
N ALA A 9 9.95 -9.09 -15.53
CA ALA A 9 9.78 -8.13 -16.61
C ALA A 9 9.40 -8.89 -17.90
N PRO A 10 8.42 -8.41 -18.69
CA PRO A 10 8.01 -9.06 -19.94
C PRO A 10 9.12 -9.01 -21.01
N TRP A 11 10.02 -8.03 -20.94
CA TRP A 11 11.17 -7.88 -21.84
C TRP A 11 12.30 -7.10 -21.14
N PRO A 12 13.56 -7.24 -21.61
CA PRO A 12 14.70 -6.56 -21.01
C PRO A 12 14.55 -5.03 -21.06
N GLY A 13 14.57 -4.38 -19.89
CA GLY A 13 14.41 -2.93 -19.78
C GLY A 13 12.96 -2.44 -19.75
N ALA A 14 11.99 -3.34 -19.55
CA ALA A 14 10.60 -2.94 -19.37
C ALA A 14 10.44 -1.93 -18.22
N PRO A 15 9.61 -0.89 -18.39
CA PRO A 15 9.34 0.08 -17.35
C PRO A 15 8.73 -0.60 -16.12
N VAL A 16 9.17 -0.18 -14.93
CA VAL A 16 8.72 -0.74 -13.66
C VAL A 16 7.53 0.07 -13.15
N VAL A 17 6.46 -0.62 -12.76
CA VAL A 17 5.29 0.00 -12.11
C VAL A 17 5.15 -0.53 -10.70
N VAL A 18 5.09 0.39 -9.73
CA VAL A 18 4.88 0.07 -8.32
C VAL A 18 3.41 0.23 -7.96
N LEU A 19 2.78 -0.86 -7.52
CA LEU A 19 1.40 -0.90 -7.07
C LEU A 19 1.34 -0.70 -5.55
N SER A 20 0.96 0.51 -5.13
CA SER A 20 0.85 0.93 -3.73
C SER A 20 -0.60 1.18 -3.33
N ALA A 21 -1.16 0.38 -2.41
CA ALA A 21 -2.58 0.41 -2.05
C ALA A 21 -2.86 1.54 -1.03
N GLY A 22 -3.47 2.64 -1.45
CA GLY A 22 -3.72 3.77 -0.53
C GLY A 22 -4.57 3.45 0.71
N LEU A 23 -5.39 2.39 0.66
CA LEU A 23 -6.31 2.01 1.75
C LEU A 23 -5.74 0.94 2.71
N GLY A 24 -4.42 0.72 2.69
CA GLY A 24 -3.79 -0.26 3.58
C GLY A 24 -4.03 -1.71 3.19
N GLY A 25 -4.50 -1.96 1.96
CA GLY A 25 -4.67 -3.30 1.41
C GLY A 25 -3.35 -3.94 0.96
N GLY A 26 -3.50 -5.04 0.24
CA GLY A 26 -2.42 -5.77 -0.39
C GLY A 26 -2.53 -5.84 -1.91
N GLY A 27 -1.62 -6.58 -2.54
CA GLY A 27 -1.56 -6.84 -3.98
C GLY A 27 -2.87 -7.34 -4.61
N GLY A 28 -3.79 -7.85 -3.77
CA GLY A 28 -5.13 -8.30 -4.13
C GLY A 28 -6.01 -7.24 -4.82
N TYR A 29 -5.80 -5.95 -4.52
CA TYR A 29 -6.65 -4.87 -5.06
C TYR A 29 -6.61 -4.77 -6.59
N TRP A 30 -5.50 -5.18 -7.20
CA TRP A 30 -5.28 -5.06 -8.65
C TRP A 30 -5.38 -6.39 -9.39
N LEU A 31 -5.84 -7.48 -8.76
CA LEU A 31 -5.82 -8.82 -9.38
C LEU A 31 -6.41 -8.84 -10.79
N ALA A 32 -7.49 -8.10 -11.02
CA ALA A 32 -8.13 -8.01 -12.33
C ALA A 32 -7.27 -7.26 -13.37
N GLN A 33 -6.48 -6.27 -12.96
CA GLN A 33 -5.65 -5.44 -13.84
C GLN A 33 -4.24 -6.01 -14.03
N ARG A 34 -3.78 -6.91 -13.14
CA ARG A 34 -2.41 -7.43 -13.17
C ARG A 34 -2.05 -8.06 -14.51
N ALA A 35 -2.91 -8.93 -15.04
CA ALA A 35 -2.64 -9.61 -16.31
C ALA A 35 -2.33 -8.63 -17.45
N ALA A 36 -3.13 -7.57 -17.59
CA ALA A 36 -2.94 -6.57 -18.64
C ALA A 36 -1.69 -5.70 -18.39
N LEU A 37 -1.34 -5.43 -17.14
CA LEU A 37 -0.16 -4.64 -16.82
C LEU A 37 1.14 -5.45 -16.98
N GLU A 38 1.14 -6.74 -16.64
CA GLU A 38 2.32 -7.62 -16.74
C GLU A 38 2.78 -7.83 -18.20
N GLU A 39 1.92 -7.59 -19.19
CA GLU A 39 2.30 -7.61 -20.62
C GLU A 39 3.26 -6.47 -21.00
N GLN A 40 3.18 -5.33 -20.32
CA GLN A 40 3.88 -4.10 -20.71
C GLN A 40 4.88 -3.61 -19.66
N TYR A 41 4.70 -4.00 -18.40
CA TYR A 41 5.43 -3.46 -17.26
C TYR A 41 5.96 -4.57 -16.36
N GLN A 42 7.12 -4.32 -15.74
CA GLN A 42 7.54 -5.10 -14.60
C GLN A 42 6.76 -4.63 -13.36
N LEU A 43 5.89 -5.48 -12.82
CA LEU A 43 5.10 -5.12 -11.65
C LEU A 43 5.85 -5.36 -10.34
N VAL A 44 5.78 -4.37 -9.45
CA VAL A 44 6.22 -4.49 -8.06
C VAL A 44 5.03 -4.15 -7.17
N SER A 45 4.60 -5.09 -6.33
CA SER A 45 3.51 -4.88 -5.36
C SER A 45 3.99 -5.20 -3.96
N TYR A 46 3.37 -4.58 -2.96
CA TYR A 46 3.64 -4.89 -1.56
C TYR A 46 2.37 -4.79 -0.74
N ASP A 47 2.30 -5.61 0.30
CA ASP A 47 1.22 -5.54 1.27
C ASP A 47 1.57 -4.54 2.37
N HIS A 48 0.60 -3.76 2.86
CA HIS A 48 0.85 -2.87 3.99
C HIS A 48 1.09 -3.67 5.28
N ASN A 49 1.76 -3.03 6.25
CA ASN A 49 1.96 -3.65 7.55
C ASN A 49 0.62 -3.97 8.21
N GLY A 50 0.43 -5.23 8.60
CA GLY A 50 -0.83 -5.74 9.12
C GLY A 50 -1.78 -6.35 8.08
N THR A 51 -1.42 -6.38 6.79
CA THR A 51 -2.24 -7.00 5.73
C THR A 51 -1.48 -8.04 4.91
N GLY A 52 -2.23 -8.99 4.33
CA GLY A 52 -1.69 -10.03 3.44
C GLY A 52 -0.50 -10.79 4.03
N GLU A 53 0.60 -10.85 3.29
CA GLU A 53 1.85 -11.49 3.70
C GLU A 53 2.60 -10.73 4.80
N ASN A 54 2.24 -9.46 5.02
CA ASN A 54 2.77 -8.61 6.07
C ASN A 54 1.82 -8.53 7.28
N ALA A 55 0.89 -9.49 7.42
CA ALA A 55 0.07 -9.66 8.61
C ALA A 55 0.94 -10.01 9.82
N GLY A 56 1.00 -9.10 10.79
CA GLY A 56 1.67 -9.31 12.07
C GLY A 56 0.67 -9.46 13.22
N PRO A 57 1.07 -10.04 14.36
CA PRO A 57 0.23 -10.08 15.54
C PRO A 57 -0.12 -8.65 15.98
N LEU A 58 -1.41 -8.42 16.23
CA LEU A 58 -1.86 -7.15 16.79
C LEU A 58 -1.37 -7.04 18.24
N PRO A 59 -0.95 -5.85 18.71
CA PRO A 59 -0.59 -5.65 20.11
C PRO A 59 -1.74 -6.04 21.05
N ALA A 60 -1.41 -6.58 22.22
CA ALA A 60 -2.41 -6.91 23.24
C ALA A 60 -3.28 -5.69 23.57
N GLY A 61 -4.60 -5.84 23.51
CA GLY A 61 -5.57 -4.75 23.71
C GLY A 61 -5.96 -3.98 22.44
N TYR A 62 -5.40 -4.30 21.27
CA TYR A 62 -5.88 -3.77 20.00
C TYR A 62 -7.28 -4.32 19.69
N ARG A 63 -8.29 -3.45 19.73
CA ARG A 63 -9.68 -3.80 19.41
C ARG A 63 -9.99 -3.37 17.96
N PRO A 64 -10.69 -4.18 17.16
CA PRO A 64 -11.28 -3.74 15.89
C PRO A 64 -12.12 -2.48 16.16
N GLY A 65 -11.70 -1.33 15.61
CA GLY A 65 -12.31 -0.02 15.89
C GLY A 65 -11.43 0.95 16.68
N SER A 66 -10.34 0.50 17.31
CA SER A 66 -9.36 1.38 17.96
C SER A 66 -8.69 2.35 16.97
N CYS A 67 -8.51 1.96 15.71
CA CYS A 67 -8.02 2.82 14.64
C CYS A 67 -8.90 4.08 14.48
N SER A 68 -10.22 3.92 14.55
CA SER A 68 -11.15 5.07 14.52
C SER A 68 -11.06 5.92 15.78
N ALA A 69 -10.86 5.31 16.96
CA ALA A 69 -10.70 6.03 18.21
C ALA A 69 -9.36 6.80 18.27
N LEU A 70 -8.29 6.22 17.72
CA LEU A 70 -6.98 6.86 17.62
C LEU A 70 -7.00 8.02 16.63
N CYS A 71 -7.61 7.86 15.45
CA CYS A 71 -7.82 8.96 14.50
C CYS A 71 -8.74 10.06 15.06
N ARG A 72 -9.70 9.71 15.93
CA ARG A 72 -10.53 10.71 16.64
C ARG A 72 -9.76 11.43 17.75
N ARG A 73 -8.91 10.73 18.51
CA ARG A 73 -8.13 11.31 19.62
C ARG A 73 -6.91 12.10 19.16
N ARG A 74 -6.15 11.57 18.20
CA ARG A 74 -5.12 12.31 17.48
C ARG A 74 -5.80 12.93 16.28
N GLY A 75 -6.49 14.05 16.47
CA GLY A 75 -7.07 14.83 15.38
C GLY A 75 -6.04 14.93 14.25
N SER A 76 -6.27 14.17 13.18
CA SER A 76 -5.20 13.80 12.27
C SER A 76 -4.67 15.05 11.58
N PRO A 77 -3.38 15.42 11.75
CA PRO A 77 -2.77 16.55 11.04
C PRO A 77 -2.58 16.24 9.54
N ALA A 78 -3.09 15.11 9.03
CA ALA A 78 -3.18 14.84 7.60
C ALA A 78 -3.92 15.97 6.85
N SER A 79 -4.80 16.73 7.52
CA SER A 79 -5.38 17.94 6.93
C SER A 79 -4.44 19.14 6.79
N ARG A 80 -3.30 19.13 7.50
CA ARG A 80 -2.28 20.16 7.38
C ARG A 80 -1.30 19.89 6.23
N TRP A 81 -1.10 18.64 5.84
CA TRP A 81 -0.14 18.27 4.80
C TRP A 81 -0.70 18.44 3.38
N TRP A 82 -2.00 18.30 3.13
CA TRP A 82 -2.59 18.67 1.83
C TRP A 82 -2.81 20.18 1.67
N ALA A 83 -2.69 20.95 2.76
CA ALA A 83 -2.87 22.39 2.76
C ALA A 83 -1.56 23.18 2.60
N THR A 84 -0.42 22.52 2.35
CA THR A 84 0.77 23.21 1.84
C THR A 84 0.79 23.05 0.32
N PRO A 85 0.40 24.07 -0.45
CA PRO A 85 0.66 24.07 -1.87
C PRO A 85 2.17 24.11 -2.04
N TRP A 86 2.69 23.09 -2.72
CA TRP A 86 4.05 23.06 -3.24
C TRP A 86 4.28 24.36 -4.03
N GLY A 87 5.04 25.29 -3.47
CA GLY A 87 5.16 26.62 -4.05
C GLY A 87 6.20 27.50 -3.36
N ARG A 88 7.45 27.34 -3.81
CA ARG A 88 8.59 28.26 -3.70
C ARG A 88 9.42 28.25 -2.41
#